data_AF-A0A514WV53-F1
#
_entry.id   AF-A0A514WV53-F1
#
_cell.length_a   1.000
_cell.length_b   1.000
_cell.length_c   1.000
_cell.angle_alpha   90.00
_cell.angle_beta   90.00
_cell.angle_gamma   90.00
#
_symmetry.space_group_name_H-M   'P 1'
#
loop_
_entity.id
_entity.type
_entity.pdbx_description
1 polymer ?
#
loop_
_entity_poly.entity_id
_entity_poly.type
_entity_poly.pdbx_seq_one_letter_code
_entity_poly.pdbx_strand_id
1 'polypeptide(L)'
;MALQVGAAEKPYLEAQLQKTVDTTEGSLRILVFEGNDNTSFYEAPETSLPAVTELQKKVREQVVDTDPYALLKRQQNLFVRVGYTEFLPRFDLVMSKKIYSMSLLEQALLEIHSQVMKKPLFNSYSEFGANVLVKEQKIAIIFTSNESDAMVPDSKTRRQFLQKFLDAGYTYKFHIHNHPFNFDNPSKDIGGTTIPSGNHEFGDVGTYLDENKNLGLQNAWITNGFSSLHIPASEFSDY
;
A
#
# COMPACT_ATOMS: atom_id res chain seq x y z
N MET A 1 -26.61 -13.22 27.82
CA MET A 1 -25.20 -13.64 27.90
C MET A 1 -24.40 -12.54 27.22
N ALA A 2 -23.79 -11.65 28.00
CA ALA A 2 -23.05 -10.51 27.46
C ALA A 2 -21.69 -11.03 26.93
N LEU A 3 -21.41 -10.79 25.66
CA LEU A 3 -20.10 -11.03 25.08
C LEU A 3 -19.09 -10.13 25.80
N GLN A 4 -18.15 -10.74 26.53
CA GLN A 4 -16.94 -10.06 26.96
C GLN A 4 -16.20 -9.59 25.71
N VAL A 5 -16.24 -8.28 25.45
CA VAL A 5 -15.39 -7.66 24.46
C VAL A 5 -13.99 -7.68 25.07
N GLY A 6 -13.17 -8.65 24.63
CA GLY A 6 -11.75 -8.70 24.99
C GLY A 6 -11.11 -7.36 24.63
N ALA A 7 -10.12 -6.93 25.43
CA ALA A 7 -9.35 -5.74 25.13
C ALA A 7 -8.86 -5.81 23.67
N ALA A 8 -9.12 -4.77 22.89
CA ALA A 8 -8.66 -4.71 21.50
C ALA A 8 -7.15 -4.96 21.48
N GLU A 9 -6.72 -6.03 20.82
CA GLU A 9 -5.30 -6.32 20.65
C GLU A 9 -4.66 -5.12 19.93
N LYS A 10 -3.49 -4.68 20.41
CA LYS A 10 -2.74 -3.61 19.74
C LYS A 10 -2.38 -4.09 18.33
N PRO A 11 -2.45 -3.21 17.31
CA PRO A 11 -2.02 -3.58 15.96
C PRO A 11 -0.58 -4.10 15.96
N TYR A 12 -0.29 -4.99 15.02
CA TYR A 12 1.00 -5.69 14.97
C TYR A 12 2.19 -4.72 14.98
N LEU A 13 2.15 -3.65 14.18
CA LEU A 13 3.25 -2.66 14.14
C LEU A 13 3.45 -1.94 15.47
N GLU A 14 2.40 -1.61 16.23
CA GLU A 14 2.55 -0.97 17.54
C GLU A 14 3.06 -1.92 18.63
N ALA A 15 2.97 -3.23 18.40
CA ALA A 15 3.59 -4.23 19.27
C ALA A 15 5.08 -4.44 18.95
N GLN A 16 5.51 -4.20 17.70
CA GLN A 16 6.89 -4.41 17.26
C GLN A 16 7.74 -3.14 17.22
N LEU A 17 7.12 -1.99 16.96
CA LEU A 17 7.77 -0.70 16.77
C LEU A 17 7.19 0.36 17.69
N GLN A 18 8.02 1.34 18.05
CA GLN A 18 7.57 2.48 18.83
C GLN A 18 6.95 3.51 17.88
N LYS A 19 5.67 3.86 18.11
CA LYS A 19 5.05 5.04 17.48
C LYS A 19 5.61 6.31 18.12
N THR A 20 6.39 7.08 17.37
CA THR A 20 7.07 8.29 17.87
C THR A 20 6.36 9.58 17.47
N VAL A 21 5.55 9.54 16.41
CA VAL A 21 4.74 10.67 15.95
C VAL A 21 3.34 10.21 15.62
N ASP A 22 2.38 11.06 15.98
CA ASP A 22 0.99 10.93 15.60
C ASP A 22 0.39 12.32 15.36
N THR A 23 0.28 12.73 14.08
CA THR A 23 -0.13 14.09 13.69
C THR A 23 -1.04 14.11 12.48
N THR A 24 -1.56 15.28 12.13
CA THR A 24 -2.45 15.50 10.98
C THR A 24 -2.03 16.73 10.17
N GLU A 25 -2.14 16.65 8.85
CA GLU A 25 -2.02 17.79 7.91
C GLU A 25 -3.27 17.80 7.03
N GLY A 26 -4.20 18.73 7.30
CA GLY A 26 -5.53 18.68 6.67
C GLY A 26 -6.28 17.41 7.05
N SER A 27 -6.76 16.66 6.06
CA SER A 27 -7.40 15.34 6.24
C SER A 27 -6.42 14.17 6.33
N LEU A 28 -5.12 14.42 6.14
CA LEU A 28 -4.10 13.38 6.14
C LEU A 28 -3.64 13.07 7.58
N ARG A 29 -3.71 11.81 7.98
CA ARG A 29 -3.05 11.28 9.17
C ARG A 29 -1.63 10.89 8.84
N ILE A 30 -0.68 11.28 9.69
CA ILE A 30 0.74 10.97 9.55
C ILE A 30 1.23 10.33 10.84
N LEU A 31 1.71 9.10 10.74
CA LEU A 31 2.27 8.33 11.85
C LEU A 31 3.74 8.04 11.54
N VAL A 32 4.60 8.09 12.57
CA VAL A 32 5.99 7.64 12.45
C VAL A 32 6.22 6.50 13.43
N PHE A 33 6.73 5.39 12.91
CA PHE A 33 7.14 4.22 13.69
C PHE A 33 8.65 4.03 13.57
N GLU A 34 9.33 3.75 14.67
CA GLU A 34 10.77 3.50 14.72
C GLU A 34 11.06 2.25 15.56
N GLY A 35 12.10 1.50 15.19
CA GLY A 35 12.53 0.34 15.95
C GLY A 35 13.62 -0.47 15.26
N ASN A 36 13.74 -1.74 15.64
CA ASN A 36 14.66 -2.65 14.98
C ASN A 36 14.02 -3.20 13.71
N ASP A 37 14.80 -3.25 12.64
CA ASP A 37 14.42 -3.95 11.43
C ASP A 37 14.40 -5.46 11.69
N ASN A 38 13.43 -6.16 11.12
CA ASN A 38 13.23 -7.59 11.31
C ASN A 38 12.96 -8.23 9.95
N THR A 39 13.69 -9.30 9.64
CA THR A 39 13.54 -10.01 8.36
C THR A 39 12.12 -10.52 8.13
N SER A 40 11.39 -10.88 9.19
CA SER A 40 10.00 -11.34 9.09
C SER A 40 9.03 -10.31 8.52
N PHE A 41 9.36 -9.01 8.59
CA PHE A 41 8.54 -7.95 7.97
C PHE A 41 8.40 -8.11 6.46
N TYR A 42 9.39 -8.72 5.82
CA TYR A 42 9.47 -8.85 4.36
C TYR A 42 8.98 -10.20 3.86
N GLU A 43 8.57 -11.09 4.76
CA GLU A 43 8.08 -12.43 4.44
C GLU A 43 6.56 -12.48 4.47
N ALA A 44 5.97 -13.30 3.61
CA ALA A 44 4.55 -13.60 3.69
C ALA A 44 4.30 -14.48 4.93
N PRO A 45 3.43 -14.06 5.86
CA PRO A 45 3.15 -14.86 7.04
C PRO A 45 2.34 -16.12 6.68
N GLU A 46 2.50 -17.19 7.46
CA GLU A 46 1.70 -18.41 7.30
C GLU A 46 0.20 -18.16 7.49
N THR A 47 -0.15 -17.23 8.37
CA THR A 47 -1.52 -16.81 8.66
C THR A 47 -1.64 -15.30 8.56
N SER A 48 -2.65 -14.84 7.83
CA SER A 48 -2.92 -13.40 7.66
C SER A 48 -3.36 -12.75 8.97
N LEU A 49 -3.05 -11.47 9.14
CA LEU A 49 -3.56 -10.67 10.27
C LEU A 49 -5.10 -10.57 10.23
N PRO A 50 -5.78 -10.35 11.39
CA PRO A 50 -7.24 -10.42 11.48
C PRO A 50 -7.97 -9.48 10.51
N ALA A 51 -7.56 -8.21 10.42
CA ALA A 51 -8.18 -7.23 9.53
C ALA A 51 -8.05 -7.61 8.05
N VAL A 52 -6.90 -8.18 7.67
CA VAL A 52 -6.63 -8.67 6.30
C VAL A 52 -7.42 -9.94 6.02
N THR A 53 -7.52 -10.85 6.98
CA THR A 53 -8.35 -12.06 6.86
C THR A 53 -9.82 -11.72 6.61
N GLU A 54 -10.36 -10.74 7.34
CA GLU A 54 -11.73 -10.28 7.14
C GLU A 54 -11.93 -9.64 5.75
N LEU A 55 -11.01 -8.77 5.32
CA LEU A 55 -11.01 -8.20 3.98
C LEU A 55 -11.04 -9.30 2.91
N GLN A 56 -10.11 -10.25 3.00
CA GLN A 56 -9.97 -11.31 2.01
C GLN A 56 -11.21 -12.20 1.93
N LYS A 57 -11.82 -12.51 3.08
CA LYS A 57 -13.07 -13.26 3.14
C LYS A 57 -14.19 -12.52 2.40
N LYS A 58 -14.43 -11.25 2.73
CA LYS A 58 -15.51 -10.44 2.14
C LYS A 58 -15.32 -10.21 0.64
N VAL A 59 -14.08 -10.00 0.19
CA VAL A 59 -13.78 -9.88 -1.25
C VAL A 59 -14.09 -11.19 -1.98
N ARG A 60 -13.72 -12.37 -1.43
CA ARG A 60 -14.03 -13.68 -2.03
C ARG A 60 -15.53 -14.00 -2.07
N GLU A 61 -16.34 -13.35 -1.24
CA GLU A 61 -17.81 -13.46 -1.31
C GLU A 61 -18.39 -12.71 -2.53
N GLN A 62 -17.66 -11.74 -3.09
CA GLN A 62 -18.12 -10.90 -4.21
C GLN A 62 -17.32 -11.10 -5.51
N VAL A 63 -16.09 -11.61 -5.42
CA VAL A 63 -15.17 -11.78 -6.55
C VAL A 63 -14.89 -13.25 -6.75
N VAL A 64 -15.25 -13.75 -7.93
CA VAL A 64 -15.11 -15.17 -8.31
C VAL A 64 -13.65 -15.62 -8.27
N ASP A 65 -12.75 -14.78 -8.77
CA ASP A 65 -11.32 -15.09 -8.87
C ASP A 65 -10.47 -13.93 -8.37
N THR A 66 -9.77 -14.16 -7.26
CA THR A 66 -8.84 -13.21 -6.65
C THR A 66 -7.39 -13.49 -7.05
N ASP A 67 -7.14 -14.39 -8.01
CA ASP A 67 -5.83 -14.54 -8.64
C ASP A 67 -5.39 -13.19 -9.23
N PRO A 68 -4.16 -12.72 -8.97
CA PRO A 68 -3.73 -11.40 -9.39
C PRO A 68 -3.74 -11.22 -10.91
N TYR A 69 -3.45 -12.27 -11.68
CA TYR A 69 -3.48 -12.20 -13.14
C TYR A 69 -4.92 -12.19 -13.68
N ALA A 70 -5.83 -12.92 -13.02
CA ALA A 70 -7.27 -12.84 -13.34
C ALA A 70 -7.82 -11.42 -13.10
N LEU A 71 -7.45 -10.78 -11.98
CA LEU A 71 -7.82 -9.39 -11.67
C LEU A 71 -7.25 -8.40 -12.69
N LEU A 72 -5.98 -8.54 -13.07
CA LEU A 72 -5.35 -7.73 -14.11
C LEU A 72 -6.07 -7.90 -15.45
N LYS A 73 -6.37 -9.15 -15.85
CA LYS A 73 -7.05 -9.43 -17.12
C LYS A 73 -8.47 -8.86 -17.15
N ARG A 74 -9.19 -8.96 -16.03
CA ARG A 74 -10.52 -8.35 -15.84
C ARG A 74 -10.44 -6.84 -16.10
N GLN A 75 -9.51 -6.15 -15.46
CA GLN A 75 -9.38 -4.70 -15.60
C GLN A 75 -8.87 -4.30 -17.00
N GLN A 76 -7.94 -5.05 -17.58
CA GLN A 76 -7.49 -4.86 -18.97
C GLN A 76 -8.68 -4.93 -19.95
N ASN A 77 -9.55 -5.94 -19.83
CA ASN A 77 -10.73 -6.08 -20.67
C ASN A 77 -11.72 -4.92 -20.49
N LEU A 78 -11.85 -4.39 -19.28
CA LEU A 78 -12.62 -3.19 -19.03
C LEU A 78 -12.02 -1.98 -19.76
N PHE A 79 -10.71 -1.77 -19.66
CA PHE A 79 -10.00 -0.65 -20.30
C PHE A 79 -10.17 -0.68 -21.83
N VAL A 80 -10.06 -1.86 -22.45
CA VAL A 80 -10.38 -2.06 -23.87
C VAL A 80 -11.80 -1.60 -24.19
N ARG A 81 -12.78 -2.02 -23.39
CA ARG A 81 -14.21 -1.71 -23.62
C ARG A 81 -14.51 -0.22 -23.50
N VAL A 82 -13.83 0.49 -22.61
CA VAL A 82 -14.04 1.94 -22.39
C VAL A 82 -13.10 2.83 -23.21
N GLY A 83 -12.21 2.25 -24.02
CA GLY A 83 -11.34 2.96 -24.96
C GLY A 83 -9.99 3.41 -24.40
N TYR A 84 -9.61 3.00 -23.19
CA TYR A 84 -8.33 3.31 -22.54
C TYR A 84 -7.20 2.38 -23.01
N THR A 85 -7.03 2.30 -24.33
CA THR A 85 -6.10 1.36 -24.97
C THR A 85 -4.61 1.73 -24.80
N GLU A 86 -4.32 2.98 -24.49
CA GLU A 86 -2.99 3.52 -24.24
C GLU A 86 -2.31 2.88 -23.01
N PHE A 87 -3.09 2.35 -22.06
CA PHE A 87 -2.57 1.69 -20.86
C PHE A 87 -2.33 0.18 -21.03
N LEU A 88 -2.75 -0.42 -22.15
CA LEU A 88 -2.64 -1.88 -22.36
C LEU A 88 -1.19 -2.41 -22.28
N PRO A 89 -0.16 -1.71 -22.81
CA PRO A 89 1.22 -2.15 -22.67
C PRO A 89 1.64 -2.33 -21.21
N ARG A 90 1.10 -1.53 -20.30
CA ARG A 90 1.38 -1.65 -18.86
C ARG A 90 0.78 -2.91 -18.26
N PHE A 91 -0.43 -3.29 -18.66
CA PHE A 91 -1.01 -4.57 -18.24
C PHE A 91 -0.16 -5.74 -18.71
N ASP A 92 0.28 -5.72 -19.98
CA ASP A 92 1.12 -6.79 -20.53
C ASP A 92 2.48 -6.87 -19.82
N LEU A 93 3.08 -5.72 -19.50
CA LEU A 93 4.28 -5.64 -18.68
C LEU A 93 4.04 -6.29 -17.30
N VAL A 94 3.02 -5.87 -16.56
CA VAL A 94 2.75 -6.40 -15.21
C VAL A 94 2.42 -7.89 -15.24
N MET A 95 1.64 -8.36 -16.22
CA MET A 95 1.33 -9.79 -16.39
C MET A 95 2.57 -10.65 -16.68
N SER A 96 3.66 -10.05 -17.18
CA SER A 96 4.95 -10.74 -17.36
C SER A 96 5.82 -10.79 -16.10
N LYS A 97 5.47 -10.03 -15.06
CA LYS A 97 6.24 -9.94 -13.81
C LYS A 97 5.77 -10.99 -12.81
N LYS A 98 6.65 -11.31 -11.86
CA LYS A 98 6.27 -12.07 -10.68
C LYS A 98 5.46 -11.19 -9.74
N ILE A 99 4.25 -11.61 -9.42
CA ILE A 99 3.42 -11.03 -8.38
C ILE A 99 3.57 -11.87 -7.10
N TYR A 100 3.79 -11.20 -5.97
CA TYR A 100 4.08 -11.83 -4.69
C TYR A 100 2.83 -11.93 -3.83
N SER A 101 2.81 -12.87 -2.89
CA SER A 101 1.93 -12.78 -1.73
C SER A 101 2.37 -11.60 -0.86
N MET A 102 1.41 -10.97 -0.18
CA MET A 102 1.71 -9.87 0.72
C MET A 102 2.64 -10.25 1.86
N SER A 103 3.59 -9.37 2.16
CA SER A 103 4.43 -9.47 3.34
C SER A 103 3.70 -9.11 4.63
N LEU A 104 4.27 -9.50 5.77
CA LEU A 104 3.76 -9.15 7.08
C LEU A 104 3.72 -7.63 7.31
N LEU A 105 4.70 -6.89 6.79
CA LEU A 105 4.71 -5.42 6.84
C LEU A 105 3.51 -4.82 6.10
N GLU A 106 3.22 -5.28 4.88
CA GLU A 106 2.09 -4.78 4.10
C GLU A 106 0.75 -5.07 4.79
N GLN A 107 0.61 -6.25 5.40
CA GLN A 107 -0.57 -6.59 6.17
C GLN A 107 -0.73 -5.72 7.42
N ALA A 108 0.37 -5.44 8.12
CA ALA A 108 0.32 -4.62 9.32
C ALA A 108 0.03 -3.14 8.99
N LEU A 109 0.51 -2.63 7.84
CA LEU A 109 0.15 -1.30 7.34
C LEU A 109 -1.34 -1.20 6.98
N LEU A 110 -1.92 -2.24 6.39
CA LEU A 110 -3.37 -2.32 6.16
C LEU A 110 -4.17 -2.34 7.48
N GLU A 111 -3.68 -3.05 8.51
CA GLU A 111 -4.32 -3.04 9.82
C GLU A 111 -4.30 -1.63 10.45
N ILE A 112 -3.15 -0.94 10.40
CA ILE A 112 -3.03 0.46 10.83
C ILE A 112 -3.99 1.35 10.03
N HIS A 113 -4.06 1.17 8.71
CA HIS A 113 -4.99 1.91 7.85
C HIS A 113 -6.44 1.73 8.31
N SER A 114 -6.90 0.50 8.53
CA SER A 114 -8.26 0.22 9.03
C SER A 114 -8.57 0.94 10.35
N GLN A 115 -7.59 1.04 11.25
CA GLN A 115 -7.74 1.74 12.53
C GLN A 115 -7.79 3.25 12.37
N VAL A 116 -6.91 3.83 11.54
CA VAL A 116 -6.93 5.27 11.22
C VAL A 116 -8.28 5.64 10.61
N MET A 117 -8.77 4.84 9.67
CA MET A 117 -10.08 5.01 9.03
C MET A 117 -11.27 4.80 9.97
N LYS A 118 -11.05 4.09 11.10
CA LYS A 118 -12.09 3.59 12.01
C LYS A 118 -13.20 2.82 11.27
N LYS A 119 -12.82 2.13 10.19
CA LYS A 119 -13.73 1.39 9.30
C LYS A 119 -13.05 0.08 8.84
N PRO A 120 -13.81 -1.00 8.60
CA PRO A 120 -13.28 -2.20 7.97
C PRO A 120 -12.72 -1.88 6.59
N LEU A 121 -11.59 -2.50 6.22
CA LEU A 121 -10.93 -2.31 4.93
C LEU A 121 -11.85 -2.56 3.73
N PHE A 122 -12.74 -3.55 3.86
CA PHE A 122 -13.71 -3.88 2.82
C PHE A 122 -14.67 -2.71 2.49
N ASN A 123 -14.95 -1.86 3.48
CA ASN A 123 -15.87 -0.74 3.36
C ASN A 123 -15.14 0.58 3.05
N SER A 124 -13.81 0.56 2.91
CA SER A 124 -13.00 1.75 2.66
C SER A 124 -12.42 1.72 1.24
N TYR A 125 -12.93 2.61 0.39
CA TYR A 125 -12.25 2.96 -0.85
C TYR A 125 -11.23 4.08 -0.58
N SER A 126 -10.23 3.78 0.25
CA SER A 126 -9.16 4.72 0.60
C SER A 126 -7.79 4.06 0.53
N GLU A 127 -6.80 4.90 0.26
CA GLU A 127 -5.40 4.49 0.13
C GLU A 127 -4.57 4.95 1.33
N PHE A 128 -3.53 4.19 1.64
CA PHE A 128 -2.41 4.61 2.48
C PHE A 128 -1.13 4.59 1.66
N GLY A 129 -0.15 5.40 2.06
CA GLY A 129 1.22 5.36 1.57
C GLY A 129 2.18 5.29 2.75
N ALA A 130 3.26 4.52 2.62
CA ALA A 130 4.26 4.35 3.66
C ALA A 130 5.67 4.46 3.09
N ASN A 131 6.45 5.41 3.59
CA ASN A 131 7.87 5.51 3.29
C ASN A 131 8.64 4.63 4.31
N VAL A 132 9.29 3.57 3.83
CA VAL A 132 10.08 2.66 4.65
C VAL A 132 11.56 2.97 4.49
N LEU A 133 12.20 3.36 5.59
CA LEU A 133 13.59 3.77 5.67
C LEU A 133 14.37 2.82 6.56
N VAL A 134 15.59 2.47 6.16
CA VAL A 134 16.45 1.56 6.92
C VAL A 134 17.83 2.15 7.17
N LYS A 135 18.39 1.89 8.35
CA LYS A 135 19.78 2.23 8.70
C LYS A 135 20.35 1.12 9.57
N GLU A 136 21.31 0.38 9.03
CA GLU A 136 21.86 -0.81 9.70
C GLU A 136 20.74 -1.80 10.07
N GLN A 137 20.50 -2.04 11.36
CA GLN A 137 19.42 -2.89 11.87
C GLN A 137 18.22 -2.08 12.40
N LYS A 138 18.07 -0.83 11.95
CA LYS A 138 16.96 0.05 12.35
C LYS A 138 16.03 0.32 11.18
N ILE A 139 14.76 0.42 11.49
CA ILE A 139 13.70 0.78 10.56
C ILE A 139 12.96 2.04 11.05
N ALA A 140 12.61 2.89 10.11
CA ALA A 140 11.67 3.98 10.31
C ALA A 140 10.58 3.90 9.23
N ILE A 141 9.32 4.01 9.63
CA ILE A 141 8.16 3.98 8.73
C ILE A 141 7.39 5.26 8.91
N ILE A 142 7.23 6.02 7.83
CA ILE A 142 6.37 7.20 7.77
C ILE A 142 5.10 6.77 7.08
N PHE A 143 4.04 6.53 7.85
CA PHE A 143 2.74 6.12 7.34
C PHE A 143 1.87 7.35 7.11
N THR A 144 1.19 7.38 5.98
CA THR A 144 0.26 8.42 5.56
C THR A 144 -1.03 7.80 5.07
N SER A 145 -2.16 8.32 5.51
CA SER A 145 -3.49 7.84 5.12
C SER A 145 -4.50 8.96 5.28
N ASN A 146 -5.57 8.94 4.49
CA ASN A 146 -6.70 9.85 4.63
C ASN A 146 -8.02 9.09 4.71
N GLU A 147 -9.05 9.75 5.27
CA GLU A 147 -10.34 9.13 5.55
C GLU A 147 -11.30 8.97 4.35
N SER A 148 -10.99 9.53 3.17
CA SER A 148 -12.01 9.74 2.13
C SER A 148 -11.59 9.45 0.69
N ASP A 149 -10.30 9.39 0.38
CA ASP A 149 -9.84 9.47 -1.00
C ASP A 149 -9.02 8.24 -1.41
N ALA A 150 -9.31 7.72 -2.62
CA ALA A 150 -8.48 6.71 -3.29
C ALA A 150 -7.27 7.37 -3.98
N MET A 151 -6.56 8.18 -3.20
CA MET A 151 -5.30 8.83 -3.54
C MET A 151 -4.71 9.31 -2.23
N VAL A 152 -3.40 9.18 -2.04
CA VAL A 152 -2.71 9.75 -0.87
C VAL A 152 -2.07 11.08 -1.28
N PRO A 153 -2.59 12.23 -0.82
CA PRO A 153 -2.02 13.53 -1.16
C PRO A 153 -0.56 13.64 -0.74
N ASP A 154 0.22 14.37 -1.53
CA ASP A 154 1.55 14.80 -1.10
C ASP A 154 1.44 15.71 0.13
N SER A 155 2.32 15.50 1.11
CA SER A 155 2.29 16.24 2.38
C SER A 155 3.65 16.84 2.68
N LYS A 156 3.63 18.13 3.04
CA LYS A 156 4.85 18.83 3.45
C LYS A 156 5.43 18.20 4.72
N THR A 157 4.57 17.84 5.68
CA THR A 157 4.95 17.19 6.93
C THR A 157 5.55 15.80 6.67
N ARG A 158 4.97 15.00 5.76
CA ARG A 158 5.56 13.73 5.31
C ARG A 158 6.98 13.94 4.78
N ARG A 159 7.15 14.88 3.84
CA ARG A 159 8.47 15.20 3.26
C ARG A 159 9.48 15.67 4.31
N GLN A 160 9.05 16.43 5.32
CA GLN A 160 9.93 16.86 6.42
C GLN A 160 10.43 15.70 7.26
N PHE A 161 9.57 14.73 7.62
CA PHE A 161 10.01 13.53 8.32
C PHE A 161 10.93 12.67 7.46
N LEU A 162 10.60 12.53 6.18
CA LEU A 162 11.41 11.77 5.23
C LEU A 162 12.82 12.36 5.13
N GLN A 163 12.93 13.67 4.92
CA GLN A 163 14.22 14.37 4.88
C GLN A 163 14.99 14.24 6.19
N LYS A 164 14.32 14.34 7.35
CA LYS A 164 14.96 14.16 8.66
C LYS A 164 15.64 12.80 8.79
N PHE A 165 15.01 11.71 8.33
CA PHE A 165 15.63 10.37 8.37
C PHE A 165 16.75 10.23 7.35
N LEU A 166 16.60 10.78 6.15
CA LEU A 166 17.65 10.81 5.13
C LEU A 166 18.90 11.54 5.65
N ASP A 167 18.73 12.71 6.26
CA ASP A 167 19.82 13.50 6.87
C ASP A 167 20.49 12.74 8.04
N ALA A 168 19.73 11.89 8.73
CA ALA A 168 20.25 11.00 9.77
C ALA A 168 20.95 9.75 9.21
N GLY A 169 21.09 9.61 7.89
CA GLY A 169 21.79 8.52 7.20
C GLY A 169 20.95 7.26 7.01
N TYR A 170 19.62 7.36 7.06
CA TYR A 170 18.76 6.27 6.60
C TYR A 170 18.72 6.21 5.07
N THR A 171 18.53 5.01 4.54
CA THR A 171 18.27 4.76 3.12
C THR A 171 16.78 4.61 2.88
N TYR A 172 16.25 5.31 1.89
CA TYR A 172 14.85 5.17 1.51
C TYR A 172 14.63 3.89 0.68
N LYS A 173 14.19 2.82 1.35
CA LYS A 173 14.23 1.46 0.80
C LYS A 173 13.01 1.11 -0.04
N PHE A 174 11.81 1.39 0.50
CA PHE A 174 10.54 1.03 -0.13
C PHE A 174 9.52 2.15 0.05
N HIS A 175 8.78 2.48 -1.00
CA HIS A 175 7.46 3.08 -0.86
C HIS A 175 6.42 1.96 -0.93
N ILE A 176 5.50 1.88 0.01
CA ILE A 176 4.43 0.88 0.02
C ILE A 176 3.09 1.61 0.01
N HIS A 177 2.20 1.26 -0.91
CA HIS A 177 0.82 1.76 -0.89
C HIS A 177 -0.17 0.68 -1.33
N ASN A 178 -1.46 0.91 -1.07
CA ASN A 178 -2.50 -0.03 -1.46
C ASN A 178 -3.39 0.47 -2.59
N HIS A 179 -3.89 -0.47 -3.40
CA HIS A 179 -5.00 -0.28 -4.33
C HIS A 179 -6.23 -1.03 -3.80
N PRO A 180 -7.24 -0.32 -3.24
CA PRO A 180 -8.41 -0.94 -2.64
C PRO A 180 -9.37 -1.53 -3.68
N PHE A 181 -10.23 -2.44 -3.22
CA PHE A 181 -11.41 -2.85 -3.99
C PHE A 181 -12.54 -1.81 -3.82
N ASN A 182 -13.32 -1.57 -4.87
CA ASN A 182 -14.46 -0.65 -4.87
C ASN A 182 -15.71 -1.29 -5.48
N PHE A 183 -16.51 -1.93 -4.64
CA PHE A 183 -17.72 -2.63 -5.08
C PHE A 183 -18.87 -1.68 -5.43
N ASP A 184 -18.81 -0.42 -5.00
CA ASP A 184 -19.83 0.59 -5.25
C ASP A 184 -19.52 1.45 -6.49
N ASN A 185 -18.46 1.12 -7.25
CA ASN A 185 -18.05 1.90 -8.41
C ASN A 185 -19.09 1.86 -9.55
N PRO A 186 -19.67 3.01 -9.97
CA PRO A 186 -20.67 3.05 -11.05
C PRO A 186 -20.16 2.53 -12.40
N SER A 187 -18.85 2.59 -12.65
CA SER A 187 -18.23 2.06 -13.88
C SER A 187 -18.13 0.52 -13.90
N LYS A 188 -18.52 -0.14 -12.80
CA LYS A 188 -18.34 -1.57 -12.54
C LYS A 188 -16.87 -2.02 -12.51
N ASP A 189 -15.93 -1.09 -12.40
CA ASP A 189 -14.56 -1.44 -12.04
C ASP A 189 -14.45 -1.66 -10.52
N ILE A 190 -14.31 -2.90 -10.11
CA ILE A 190 -14.10 -3.22 -8.70
C ILE A 190 -12.68 -2.90 -8.21
N GLY A 191 -11.77 -2.39 -9.07
CA GLY A 191 -10.39 -2.09 -8.69
C GLY A 191 -9.61 -3.30 -8.20
N GLY A 192 -8.78 -3.11 -7.17
CA GLY A 192 -8.04 -4.18 -6.49
C GLY A 192 -6.98 -4.88 -7.34
N THR A 193 -6.44 -4.23 -8.37
CA THR A 193 -5.24 -4.69 -9.09
C THR A 193 -4.00 -4.06 -8.47
N THR A 194 -2.81 -4.58 -8.80
CA THR A 194 -1.52 -4.02 -8.32
C THR A 194 -0.77 -3.27 -9.44
N ILE A 195 -1.47 -2.87 -10.50
CA ILE A 195 -0.90 -2.15 -11.64
C ILE A 195 -0.66 -0.68 -11.26
N PRO A 196 0.55 -0.13 -11.42
CA PRO A 196 0.78 1.28 -11.10
C PRO A 196 -0.07 2.20 -11.98
N SER A 197 -0.65 3.20 -11.34
CA SER A 197 -1.46 4.25 -11.95
C SER A 197 -0.59 5.39 -12.52
N GLY A 198 -1.21 6.27 -13.32
CA GLY A 198 -0.58 7.49 -13.79
C GLY A 198 0.39 7.30 -14.96
N ASN A 199 1.35 8.21 -15.10
CA ASN A 199 2.40 8.25 -16.13
C ASN A 199 3.65 8.96 -15.58
N HIS A 200 4.60 9.36 -16.41
CA HIS A 200 5.85 10.01 -15.95
C HIS A 200 5.65 11.38 -15.28
N GLU A 201 4.45 11.98 -15.36
CA GLU A 201 4.14 13.29 -14.78
C GLU A 201 3.28 13.21 -13.52
N PHE A 202 2.48 12.15 -13.34
CA PHE A 202 1.55 12.03 -12.20
C PHE A 202 1.22 10.58 -11.84
N GLY A 203 0.56 10.38 -10.68
CA GLY A 203 0.18 9.07 -10.16
C GLY A 203 1.39 8.29 -9.60
N ASP A 204 1.25 6.96 -9.55
CA ASP A 204 2.28 6.09 -8.98
C ASP A 204 3.62 6.24 -9.71
N VAL A 205 3.60 6.15 -11.04
CA VAL A 205 4.82 6.19 -11.86
C VAL A 205 5.57 7.52 -11.70
N GLY A 206 4.88 8.66 -11.82
CA GLY A 206 5.48 9.97 -11.69
C GLY A 206 6.06 10.19 -10.28
N THR A 207 5.36 9.72 -9.24
CA THR A 207 5.83 9.78 -7.85
C THR A 207 7.10 8.96 -7.66
N TYR A 208 7.15 7.73 -8.20
CA TYR A 208 8.32 6.87 -8.04
C TYR A 208 9.55 7.40 -8.76
N LEU A 209 9.38 7.96 -9.96
CA LEU A 209 10.45 8.61 -10.70
C LEU A 209 10.98 9.85 -9.96
N ASP A 210 10.09 10.69 -9.43
CA ASP A 210 10.48 11.89 -8.67
C ASP A 210 11.20 11.53 -7.36
N GLU A 211 10.64 10.62 -6.57
CA GLU A 211 11.22 10.21 -5.30
C GLU A 211 12.50 9.39 -5.48
N ASN A 212 12.65 8.61 -6.56
CA ASN A 212 13.94 8.00 -6.89
C ASN A 212 15.00 9.06 -7.18
N LYS A 213 14.69 10.00 -8.08
CA LYS A 213 15.62 11.03 -8.51
C LYS A 213 16.04 11.96 -7.38
N ASN A 214 15.09 12.37 -6.53
CA ASN A 214 15.31 13.41 -5.54
C ASN A 214 15.64 12.86 -4.14
N LEU A 215 15.15 11.67 -3.79
CA LEU A 215 15.20 11.12 -2.43
C LEU A 215 15.84 9.73 -2.36
N GLY A 216 16.22 9.15 -3.50
CA GLY A 216 16.91 7.87 -3.56
C GLY A 216 16.03 6.64 -3.29
N LEU A 217 14.71 6.73 -3.54
CA LEU A 217 13.78 5.59 -3.46
C LEU A 217 14.31 4.38 -4.26
N GLN A 218 14.45 3.21 -3.63
CA GLN A 218 15.01 2.02 -4.29
C GLN A 218 13.97 1.06 -4.86
N ASN A 219 12.76 1.01 -4.30
CA ASN A 219 11.71 0.08 -4.70
C ASN A 219 10.33 0.67 -4.37
N ALA A 220 9.31 0.29 -5.13
CA ALA A 220 7.92 0.60 -4.84
C ALA A 220 7.08 -0.68 -4.79
N TRP A 221 6.23 -0.82 -3.79
CA TRP A 221 5.36 -1.98 -3.57
C TRP A 221 3.90 -1.53 -3.60
N ILE A 222 3.11 -2.22 -4.43
CA ILE A 222 1.69 -1.94 -4.59
C ILE A 222 0.91 -3.18 -4.18
N THR A 223 0.13 -3.07 -3.11
CA THR A 223 -0.64 -4.18 -2.55
C THR A 223 -2.14 -3.99 -2.69
N ASN A 224 -2.91 -5.07 -2.77
CA ASN A 224 -4.37 -5.02 -2.81
C ASN A 224 -5.05 -5.76 -1.65
N GLY A 225 -4.29 -6.18 -0.62
CA GLY A 225 -4.83 -7.03 0.45
C GLY A 225 -4.75 -8.54 0.19
N PHE A 226 -4.28 -8.96 -1.00
CA PHE A 226 -4.04 -10.37 -1.36
C PHE A 226 -2.62 -10.59 -1.86
N SER A 227 -2.20 -9.73 -2.77
CA SER A 227 -0.97 -9.82 -3.55
C SER A 227 -0.26 -8.48 -3.62
N SER A 228 1.02 -8.51 -3.94
CA SER A 228 1.84 -7.31 -4.11
C SER A 228 2.68 -7.37 -5.38
N LEU A 229 2.73 -6.25 -6.09
CA LEU A 229 3.70 -6.01 -7.16
C LEU A 229 4.87 -5.24 -6.57
N HIS A 230 6.08 -5.80 -6.68
CA HIS A 230 7.32 -5.13 -6.26
C HIS A 230 8.06 -4.63 -7.49
N ILE A 231 8.28 -3.32 -7.56
CA ILE A 231 8.90 -2.63 -8.69
C ILE A 231 10.25 -2.07 -8.23
N PRO A 232 11.39 -2.58 -8.72
CA PRO A 232 12.69 -1.99 -8.42
C PRO A 232 12.84 -0.65 -9.16
N ALA A 233 13.61 0.27 -8.59
CA ALA A 233 13.80 1.60 -9.17
C ALA A 233 14.35 1.59 -10.61
N SER A 234 15.11 0.55 -10.98
CA SER A 234 15.61 0.37 -12.35
C SER A 234 14.50 0.16 -13.39
N GLU A 235 13.28 -0.14 -12.97
CA GLU A 235 12.13 -0.41 -13.85
C GLU A 235 11.07 0.70 -13.81
N PHE A 236 11.24 1.76 -13.00
CA PHE A 236 10.22 2.81 -12.87
C PHE A 236 9.86 3.49 -14.20
N SER A 237 10.82 3.65 -15.11
CA SER A 237 10.60 4.25 -16.43
C SER A 237 9.88 3.34 -17.43
N ASP A 238 9.73 2.05 -17.12
CA ASP A 238 9.12 1.08 -18.03
C ASP A 238 7.58 1.13 -17.99
N TYR A 239 7.02 1.78 -16.97
CA TYR A 239 5.58 1.93 -16.73
C TYR A 239 5.03 3.26 -17.23
#